data_AF-A0A1H6JE79-F1
#
_entry.id   AF-A0A1H6JE79-F1
#
_cell.length_a   1.000
_cell.length_b   1.000
_cell.length_c   1.000
_cell.angle_alpha   90.00
_cell.angle_beta   90.00
_cell.angle_gamma   90.00
#
_symmetry.space_group_name_H-M   'P 1'
#
loop_
_entity.id
_entity.type
_entity.pdbx_description
1 polymer ?
#
loop_
_entity_poly.entity_id
_entity_poly.type
_entity_poly.pdbx_seq_one_letter_code
_entity_poly.pdbx_strand_id
1 'polypeptide(L)'
;MAVDDSEYRTSVDDVRSGGFETELTDEEVLEWLDDANMEVDEQLTGKGLSERRLEKIEKYLTRHLITFIVERQVDSEDIGPVSFDYSGAFDERGLAATAPGQQVIRLDESNTFGPEKSDFWSVTL
;
A
#
# COMPACT_ATOMS: atom_id res chain seq x y z
N MET A 1 18.86 11.68 10.19
CA MET A 1 18.24 11.75 11.52
C MET A 1 17.32 10.54 11.59
N ALA A 2 17.19 9.83 12.71
CA ALA A 2 16.22 8.74 12.73
C ALA A 2 14.82 9.36 12.59
N VAL A 3 14.06 8.93 11.58
CA VAL A 3 12.64 9.28 11.45
C VAL A 3 11.86 8.65 12.61
N ASP A 4 10.90 9.39 13.15
CA ASP A 4 10.01 8.87 14.19
C ASP A 4 8.84 8.16 13.49
N ASP A 5 8.84 6.83 13.52
CA ASP A 5 7.80 5.98 12.93
C ASP A 5 7.02 5.18 13.99
N SER A 6 7.13 5.60 15.26
CA SER A 6 6.58 4.87 16.40
C SER A 6 5.04 4.85 16.48
N GLU A 7 4.37 5.68 15.69
CA GLU A 7 2.90 5.76 15.59
C GLU A 7 2.29 4.82 14.54
N TYR A 8 3.09 4.27 13.63
CA TYR A 8 2.63 3.36 12.58
C TYR A 8 2.73 1.89 13.01
N ARG A 9 2.09 0.97 12.27
CA ARG A 9 2.17 -0.47 12.56
C ARG A 9 3.46 -1.09 12.07
N THR A 10 4.10 -0.47 11.07
CA THR A 10 5.41 -0.82 10.55
C THR A 10 6.37 0.37 10.62
N SER A 11 7.64 0.16 10.25
CA SER A 11 8.68 1.19 10.29
C SER A 11 9.26 1.45 8.90
N VAL A 12 9.97 2.57 8.73
CA VAL A 12 10.69 2.84 7.47
C VAL A 12 11.75 1.77 7.21
N ASP A 13 12.42 1.29 8.27
CA ASP A 13 13.39 0.20 8.20
C ASP A 13 12.75 -1.12 7.72
N ASP A 14 11.56 -1.45 8.25
CA ASP A 14 10.80 -2.61 7.79
C ASP A 14 10.35 -2.47 6.34
N VAL A 15 9.90 -1.29 5.91
CA VAL A 15 9.56 -1.01 4.51
C VAL A 15 10.74 -1.28 3.59
N ARG A 16 11.97 -0.90 3.96
CA ARG A 16 13.19 -1.18 3.18
C ARG A 16 13.71 -2.61 3.32
N SER A 17 13.34 -3.31 4.39
CA SER A 17 13.82 -4.67 4.65
C SER A 17 13.40 -5.69 3.56
N GLY A 18 14.15 -6.78 3.42
CA GLY A 18 13.75 -7.88 2.54
C GLY A 18 13.83 -7.57 1.03
N GLY A 19 14.73 -6.66 0.63
CA GLY A 19 15.09 -6.43 -0.77
C GLY A 19 14.20 -5.46 -1.52
N PHE A 20 13.51 -4.55 -0.82
CA PHE A 20 12.81 -3.43 -1.46
C PHE A 20 13.77 -2.25 -1.55
N GLU A 21 14.17 -1.88 -2.77
CA GLU A 21 15.11 -0.79 -3.03
C GLU A 21 14.33 0.43 -3.54
N THR A 22 14.66 1.61 -3.03
CA THR A 22 14.10 2.89 -3.47
C THR A 22 15.12 4.00 -3.21
N GLU A 23 15.18 4.98 -4.11
CA GLU A 23 16.06 6.15 -4.01
C GLU A 23 15.49 7.26 -3.13
N LEU A 24 14.23 7.11 -2.69
CA LEU A 24 13.60 8.04 -1.75
C LEU A 24 14.38 8.12 -0.45
N THR A 25 14.35 9.29 0.18
CA THR A 25 14.82 9.52 1.55
C THR A 25 13.90 8.86 2.58
N ASP A 26 14.36 8.72 3.82
CA ASP A 26 13.54 8.12 4.88
C ASP A 26 12.32 9.00 5.21
N GLU A 27 12.47 10.32 5.12
CA GLU A 27 11.36 11.27 5.27
C GLU A 27 10.32 11.10 4.15
N GLU A 28 10.75 10.91 2.90
CA GLU A 28 9.81 10.65 1.79
C GLU A 28 9.12 9.29 1.94
N VAL A 29 9.83 8.24 2.38
CA VAL A 29 9.20 6.94 2.67
C VAL A 29 8.18 7.05 3.81
N LEU A 30 8.43 7.93 4.79
CA LEU A 30 7.50 8.18 5.89
C LEU A 30 6.19 8.81 5.41
N GLU A 31 6.23 9.73 4.44
CA GLU A 31 5.02 10.31 3.84
C GLU A 31 4.16 9.22 3.18
N TRP A 32 4.78 8.28 2.46
CA TRP A 32 4.06 7.13 1.87
C TRP A 32 3.55 6.14 2.92
N LEU A 33 4.26 6.02 4.04
CA LEU A 33 3.85 5.17 5.15
C LEU A 33 2.61 5.76 5.85
N ASP A 34 2.55 7.08 6.00
CA ASP A 34 1.38 7.79 6.53
C ASP A 34 0.13 7.56 5.67
N ASP A 35 0.25 7.71 4.35
CA ASP A 35 -0.84 7.41 3.41
C ASP A 35 -1.31 5.94 3.52
N ALA A 36 -0.36 5.00 3.58
CA ALA A 36 -0.67 3.59 3.71
C ALA A 36 -1.33 3.26 5.06
N ASN A 37 -0.89 3.92 6.14
CA ASN A 37 -1.46 3.76 7.47
C ASN A 37 -2.91 4.23 7.50
N MET A 38 -3.19 5.42 6.96
CA MET A 38 -4.54 5.97 6.86
C MET A 38 -5.48 4.98 6.15
N GLU A 39 -5.08 4.44 5.00
CA GLU A 39 -5.90 3.49 4.25
C GLU A 39 -6.10 2.16 4.99
N VAL A 40 -5.09 1.65 5.69
CA VAL A 40 -5.23 0.45 6.53
C VAL A 40 -6.19 0.72 7.71
N ASP A 41 -6.10 1.90 8.32
CA ASP A 41 -6.96 2.30 9.42
C ASP A 41 -8.41 2.43 9.00
N GLU A 42 -8.66 3.17 7.93
CA GLU A 42 -10.02 3.44 7.46
C GLU A 42 -10.69 2.20 6.88
N GLN A 43 -9.95 1.38 6.12
CA GLN A 43 -10.54 0.28 5.36
C GLN A 43 -10.51 -1.07 6.08
N LEU A 44 -9.47 -1.36 6.87
CA LEU A 44 -9.22 -2.71 7.39
C LEU A 44 -9.37 -2.86 8.89
N THR A 45 -9.23 -1.79 9.67
CA THR A 45 -9.42 -1.86 11.12
C THR A 45 -10.83 -2.32 11.45
N GLY A 46 -10.93 -3.30 12.35
CA GLY A 46 -12.21 -3.89 12.75
C GLY A 46 -12.77 -4.96 11.78
N LYS A 47 -12.08 -5.28 10.68
CA LYS A 47 -12.50 -6.33 9.72
C LYS A 47 -12.10 -7.75 10.13
N GLY A 48 -11.61 -7.94 11.35
CA GLY A 48 -11.21 -9.25 11.89
C GLY A 48 -9.83 -9.74 11.45
N LEU A 49 -9.01 -8.87 10.85
CA LEU A 49 -7.61 -9.15 10.56
C LEU A 49 -6.78 -9.03 11.86
N SER A 50 -5.70 -9.82 11.96
CA SER A 50 -4.78 -9.72 13.10
C SER A 50 -3.86 -8.51 12.95
N GLU A 51 -3.37 -7.96 14.07
CA GLU A 51 -2.40 -6.86 14.07
C GLU A 51 -1.17 -7.15 13.18
N ARG A 52 -0.63 -8.38 13.28
CA ARG A 52 0.49 -8.83 12.43
C ARG A 52 0.17 -8.82 10.94
N ARG A 53 -1.10 -8.95 10.57
CA ARG A 53 -1.54 -8.90 9.19
C ARG A 53 -1.75 -7.46 8.74
N LEU A 54 -2.33 -6.61 9.58
CA LEU A 54 -2.44 -5.16 9.33
C LEU A 54 -1.05 -4.52 9.15
N GLU A 55 -0.10 -4.81 10.04
CA GLU A 55 1.33 -4.42 9.91
C GLU A 55 1.92 -4.81 8.55
N LYS A 56 1.72 -6.06 8.12
CA LYS A 56 2.23 -6.52 6.83
C LYS A 56 1.54 -5.85 5.66
N ILE A 57 0.24 -5.60 5.75
CA ILE A 57 -0.52 -4.93 4.70
C ILE A 57 -0.02 -3.50 4.57
N GLU A 58 0.09 -2.75 5.66
CA GLU A 58 0.62 -1.37 5.68
C GLU A 58 2.00 -1.29 5.03
N LYS A 59 2.89 -2.22 5.40
CA LYS A 59 4.22 -2.33 4.78
C LYS A 59 4.16 -2.56 3.27
N TYR A 60 3.36 -3.51 2.80
CA TYR A 60 3.28 -3.81 1.37
C TYR A 60 2.52 -2.75 0.59
N LEU A 61 1.58 -2.05 1.22
CA LEU A 61 0.85 -0.95 0.64
C LEU A 61 1.77 0.26 0.46
N THR A 62 2.60 0.59 1.46
CA THR A 62 3.63 1.62 1.35
C THR A 62 4.55 1.35 0.15
N ARG A 63 5.06 0.12 0.03
CA ARG A 63 5.89 -0.30 -1.11
C ARG A 63 5.14 -0.22 -2.44
N HIS A 64 3.86 -0.57 -2.43
CA HIS A 64 3.02 -0.48 -3.62
C HIS A 64 2.91 0.97 -4.08
N LEU A 65 2.62 1.91 -3.18
CA LEU A 65 2.50 3.33 -3.51
C LEU A 65 3.78 3.91 -4.10
N ILE A 66 4.93 3.61 -3.49
CA ILE A 66 6.24 4.02 -4.00
C ILE A 66 6.46 3.47 -5.42
N THR A 67 6.26 2.17 -5.66
CA THR A 67 6.45 1.58 -6.99
C THR A 67 5.42 2.07 -8.00
N PHE A 68 4.16 2.21 -7.60
CA PHE A 68 3.08 2.56 -8.52
C PHE A 68 3.11 4.04 -8.90
N ILE A 69 3.47 4.91 -7.97
CA ILE A 69 3.38 6.36 -8.19
C ILE A 69 4.75 6.91 -8.53
N VAL A 70 5.78 6.65 -7.73
CA VAL A 70 7.09 7.28 -7.94
C VAL A 70 7.80 6.70 -9.17
N GLU A 71 7.92 5.37 -9.26
CA GLU A 71 8.66 4.77 -10.39
C GLU A 71 7.96 5.03 -11.73
N ARG A 72 6.62 5.02 -11.78
CA ARG A 72 5.87 5.36 -13.01
C ARG A 72 5.98 6.83 -13.40
N GLN A 73 6.20 7.74 -12.44
CA GLN A 73 6.36 9.17 -12.72
C GLN A 73 7.80 9.52 -13.08
N VAL A 74 8.81 8.78 -12.59
CA VAL A 74 10.21 8.96 -13.02
C VAL A 74 10.40 8.65 -14.51
N ASP A 75 9.60 7.73 -15.08
CA ASP A 75 9.53 7.49 -16.52
C ASP A 75 8.89 8.67 -17.31
N SER A 76 8.20 9.60 -16.63
CA SER A 76 7.61 10.81 -17.22
C SER A 76 8.28 12.07 -16.66
N GLU A 77 9.40 12.49 -17.25
CA GLU A 77 10.18 13.68 -16.88
C GLU A 77 9.31 14.94 -16.59
N ASP A 78 9.15 15.31 -15.32
CA ASP A 78 9.11 16.70 -14.76
C ASP A 78 8.79 16.63 -13.24
N ILE A 79 9.80 16.76 -12.37
CA ILE A 79 9.57 16.83 -10.91
C ILE A 79 9.25 18.30 -10.54
N GLY A 80 8.00 18.70 -10.83
CA GLY A 80 7.34 19.85 -10.21
C GLY A 80 6.66 19.48 -8.88
N PRO A 81 6.01 20.42 -8.16
CA PRO A 81 5.37 20.14 -6.88
C PRO A 81 4.36 19.00 -7.04
N VAL A 82 4.60 17.88 -6.37
CA VAL A 82 3.96 16.62 -6.70
C VAL A 82 2.51 16.64 -6.19
N SER A 83 1.57 16.75 -7.13
CA SER A 83 0.17 16.39 -6.91
C SER A 83 0.05 14.91 -7.24
N PHE A 84 0.03 14.05 -6.22
CA PHE A 84 -0.15 12.61 -6.46
C PHE A 84 -1.58 12.33 -6.93
N ASP A 85 -1.70 11.85 -8.17
CA ASP A 85 -2.94 11.29 -8.67
C ASP A 85 -2.99 9.82 -8.21
N TYR A 86 -3.68 9.56 -7.09
CA TYR A 86 -3.90 8.20 -6.58
C TYR A 86 -4.94 7.43 -7.40
N SER A 87 -5.37 7.91 -8.57
CA SER A 87 -6.48 7.29 -9.31
C SER A 87 -6.14 5.84 -9.64
N GLY A 88 -6.86 4.95 -8.98
CA GLY A 88 -6.69 3.51 -9.11
C GLY A 88 -5.37 2.98 -8.57
N ALA A 89 -4.74 3.61 -7.56
CA ALA A 89 -3.65 3.01 -6.82
C ALA A 89 -4.18 2.01 -5.77
N PHE A 90 -5.29 2.36 -5.11
CA PHE A 90 -5.90 1.54 -4.06
C PHE A 90 -6.95 0.54 -4.55
N ASP A 91 -7.34 0.63 -5.83
CA ASP A 91 -8.27 -0.35 -6.40
C ASP A 91 -7.54 -1.66 -6.75
N GLU A 92 -8.31 -2.73 -6.94
CA GLU A 92 -7.76 -4.06 -7.24
C GLU A 92 -6.82 -4.02 -8.45
N ARG A 93 -7.13 -3.22 -9.46
CA ARG A 93 -6.34 -3.12 -10.69
C ARG A 93 -4.99 -2.44 -10.43
N GLY A 94 -4.97 -1.38 -9.64
CA GLY A 94 -3.78 -0.72 -9.14
C GLY A 94 -2.91 -1.68 -8.36
N LEU A 95 -3.48 -2.26 -7.31
CA LEU A 95 -2.79 -3.21 -6.44
C LEU A 95 -2.24 -4.41 -7.23
N ALA A 96 -2.98 -4.93 -8.21
CA ALA A 96 -2.52 -6.02 -9.06
C ALA A 96 -1.37 -5.63 -10.00
N ALA A 97 -1.14 -4.34 -10.26
CA ALA A 97 -0.12 -3.85 -11.18
C ALA A 97 1.31 -3.95 -10.62
N THR A 98 1.48 -4.08 -9.30
CA THR A 98 2.81 -4.20 -8.66
C THR A 98 2.91 -5.46 -7.80
N ALA A 99 4.10 -6.04 -7.71
CA ALA A 99 4.32 -7.22 -6.87
C ALA A 99 4.00 -6.98 -5.38
N PRO A 100 4.32 -5.80 -4.78
CA PRO A 100 3.85 -5.46 -3.43
C PRO A 100 2.33 -5.36 -3.31
N GLY A 101 1.65 -4.74 -4.28
CA GLY A 101 0.18 -4.64 -4.24
C GLY A 101 -0.53 -6.00 -4.35
N GLN A 102 0.04 -6.94 -5.10
CA GLN A 102 -0.43 -8.34 -5.09
C GLN A 102 -0.28 -9.00 -3.72
N GLN A 103 0.71 -8.60 -2.90
CA GLN A 103 0.82 -9.07 -1.52
C GLN A 103 -0.27 -8.46 -0.62
N VAL A 104 -0.66 -7.20 -0.84
CA VAL A 104 -1.79 -6.57 -0.14
C VAL A 104 -3.06 -7.37 -0.38
N ILE A 105 -3.40 -7.63 -1.65
CA ILE A 105 -4.58 -8.44 -2.04
C ILE A 105 -4.53 -9.83 -1.37
N ARG A 106 -3.37 -10.50 -1.41
CA ARG A 106 -3.22 -11.84 -0.83
C ARG A 106 -3.36 -11.86 0.69
N LEU A 107 -2.97 -10.78 1.37
CA LEU A 107 -3.01 -10.69 2.83
C LEU A 107 -4.36 -10.23 3.34
N ASP A 108 -5.11 -9.46 2.56
CA ASP A 108 -6.44 -9.00 2.91
C ASP A 108 -7.50 -10.12 2.77
N GLU A 109 -7.68 -10.88 3.85
CA GLU A 109 -8.74 -11.90 3.93
C GLU A 109 -10.16 -11.32 4.04
N SER A 110 -10.30 -10.00 4.28
CA SER A 110 -11.59 -9.34 4.34
C SER A 110 -12.19 -9.06 2.95
N ASN A 111 -11.34 -9.09 1.90
CA ASN A 111 -11.68 -8.71 0.52
C ASN A 111 -12.15 -7.24 0.41
N THR A 112 -11.55 -6.34 1.18
CA THR A 112 -11.79 -4.89 1.07
C THR A 112 -10.95 -4.30 -0.07
N PHE A 113 -9.71 -4.75 -0.23
CA PHE A 113 -8.79 -4.38 -1.31
C PHE A 113 -8.68 -5.45 -2.42
N GLY A 114 -9.21 -6.65 -2.16
CA GLY A 114 -9.32 -7.72 -3.16
C GLY A 114 -10.46 -7.48 -4.15
N PRO A 115 -10.66 -8.38 -5.14
CA PRO A 115 -11.78 -8.28 -6.06
C PRO A 115 -13.08 -8.08 -5.29
N GLU A 116 -13.90 -7.12 -5.73
CA GLU A 116 -15.30 -7.11 -5.34
C GLU A 116 -15.81 -8.53 -5.54
N LYS A 117 -16.49 -9.09 -4.52
CA LYS A 117 -17.27 -10.31 -4.68
C LYS A 117 -18.39 -10.00 -5.66
N SER A 118 -18.04 -9.88 -6.93
CA SER A 118 -18.92 -9.92 -8.06
C SER A 118 -19.54 -11.30 -7.98
N ASP A 119 -20.77 -11.34 -7.46
CA ASP A 119 -21.92 -12.20 -7.75
C ASP A 119 -21.70 -13.41 -8.68
N PHE A 120 -20.61 -14.15 -8.54
CA PHE A 120 -20.30 -15.28 -9.43
C PHE A 120 -21.12 -16.51 -9.03
N TRP A 121 -21.75 -16.51 -7.84
CA TRP A 121 -22.56 -17.61 -7.35
C TRP A 121 -24.02 -17.25 -7.00
N SER A 122 -24.48 -16.03 -7.29
CA SER A 122 -25.91 -15.69 -7.25
C SER A 122 -26.65 -16.22 -8.49
N VAL A 123 -26.39 -17.46 -8.91
CA VAL A 123 -27.32 -18.22 -9.75
C VAL A 123 -28.27 -18.91 -8.77
N THR A 124 -29.37 -18.23 -8.47
CA THR A 124 -30.53 -18.86 -7.85
C THR A 124 -31.03 -19.95 -8.81
N LEU A 125 -30.83 -21.21 -8.42
CA LEU A 125 -31.52 -22.37 -8.99
C LEU A 125 -32.85 -22.60 -8.26
#